data_AF-A0A183FIX2-F1
#
_entry.id   AF-A0A183FIX2-F1
#
_cell.length_a   1.000
_cell.length_b   1.000
_cell.length_c   1.000
_cell.angle_alpha   90.00
_cell.angle_beta   90.00
_cell.angle_gamma   90.00
#
_symmetry.space_group_name_H-M   'P 1'
#
loop_
_entity.id
_entity.type
_entity.pdbx_description
1 polymer ?
#
loop_
_entity_poly.entity_id
_entity_poly.type
_entity_poly.pdbx_seq_one_letter_code
_entity_poly.pdbx_strand_id
1 'polypeptide(L)'
;MLTPKLKKFYEELGEADRSNLEVVWVSRDKEAADQLDYYEKAMPPWCYIPFGDPNIAGLLEKYGVKVIPALKLVNDEGKVLSETVRGEVEGCVKDDATRCYKKWKELY
;
A
#
# COMPACT_ATOMS: atom_id res chain seq x y z
N MET A 1 -11.54 -5.69 -5.99
CA MET A 1 -11.14 -4.55 -5.13
C MET A 1 -9.78 -4.88 -4.50
N LEU A 2 -8.83 -3.93 -4.46
CA LEU A 2 -7.46 -4.16 -3.97
C LEU A 2 -7.38 -4.16 -2.44
N THR A 3 -8.07 -3.23 -1.79
CA THR A 3 -8.06 -3.02 -0.32
C THR A 3 -8.31 -4.30 0.50
N PRO A 4 -9.37 -5.11 0.25
CA PRO A 4 -9.58 -6.34 1.03
C PRO A 4 -8.50 -7.40 0.78
N LYS A 5 -7.91 -7.45 -0.42
CA LYS A 5 -6.80 -8.36 -0.72
C LYS A 5 -5.52 -7.93 0.00
N LEU A 6 -5.22 -6.63 -0.01
CA LEU A 6 -4.07 -6.08 0.70
C LEU A 6 -4.20 -6.26 2.21
N LYS A 7 -5.41 -6.05 2.77
CA LYS A 7 -5.69 -6.30 4.18
C LYS A 7 -5.39 -7.76 4.53
N LYS A 8 -5.94 -8.70 3.76
CA LYS A 8 -5.71 -10.12 3.97
C LYS A 8 -4.22 -10.49 3.84
N PHE A 9 -3.53 -9.97 2.83
CA PHE A 9 -2.10 -10.15 2.66
C PHE A 9 -1.33 -9.69 3.90
N TYR A 10 -1.62 -8.48 4.38
CA TYR A 10 -0.97 -7.91 5.56
C TYR A 10 -1.27 -8.71 6.83
N GLU A 11 -2.51 -9.18 6.99
CA GLU A 11 -2.95 -10.04 8.10
C GLU A 11 -2.42 -11.48 8.03
N GLU A 12 -1.92 -11.94 6.88
CA GLU A 12 -1.29 -13.26 6.73
C GLU A 12 0.21 -13.23 7.07
N LEU A 13 0.86 -12.06 7.03
CA LEU A 13 2.26 -11.92 7.42
C LEU A 13 2.47 -12.23 8.91
N GLY A 14 3.62 -12.79 9.28
CA GLY A 14 3.98 -12.94 10.70
C GLY A 14 4.21 -11.58 11.38
N GLU A 15 4.10 -11.51 12.71
CA GLU A 15 4.31 -10.26 13.47
C GLU A 15 5.68 -9.61 13.17
N ALA A 16 6.73 -10.43 13.07
CA ALA A 16 8.08 -9.97 12.72
C ALA A 16 8.19 -9.45 11.28
N ASP A 17 7.37 -9.94 10.35
CA ASP A 17 7.37 -9.45 8.97
C ASP A 17 6.54 -8.17 8.85
N ARG A 18 5.40 -8.10 9.56
CA ARG A 18 4.57 -6.89 9.65
C ARG A 18 5.31 -5.72 10.31
N SER A 19 6.11 -5.96 11.35
CA SER A 19 6.87 -4.89 11.98
C SER A 19 7.94 -4.26 11.06
N ASN A 20 8.29 -4.93 9.98
CA ASN A 20 9.23 -4.45 8.96
C ASN A 20 8.52 -3.94 7.70
N LEU A 21 7.18 -3.94 7.66
CA LEU A 21 6.39 -3.49 6.51
C LEU A 21 5.30 -2.54 6.98
N GLU A 22 5.34 -1.29 6.53
CA GLU A 22 4.29 -0.31 6.81
C GLU A 22 3.48 -0.04 5.53
N VAL A 23 2.15 0.10 5.66
CA VAL A 23 1.28 0.48 4.56
C VAL A 23 0.86 1.93 4.75
N VAL A 24 1.24 2.80 3.82
CA VAL A 24 0.81 4.20 3.81
C VAL A 24 -0.22 4.40 2.71
N TRP A 25 -1.45 4.73 3.09
CA TRP A 25 -2.52 5.03 2.15
C TRP A 25 -2.46 6.49 1.71
N VAL A 26 -2.48 6.69 0.39
CA VAL A 26 -2.59 8.01 -0.23
C VAL A 26 -3.91 8.07 -0.97
N SER A 27 -4.85 8.85 -0.44
CA SER A 27 -6.15 9.05 -1.07
C SER A 27 -6.04 9.93 -2.31
N ARG A 28 -6.88 9.62 -3.31
CA ARG A 28 -7.14 10.47 -4.48
C ARG A 28 -8.63 10.87 -4.53
N ASP A 29 -9.32 10.76 -3.41
CA ASP A 29 -10.71 11.19 -3.29
C ASP A 29 -10.81 12.70 -3.51
N LYS A 30 -11.97 13.13 -4.00
CA LYS A 30 -12.19 14.54 -4.37
C LYS A 30 -12.58 15.39 -3.16
N GLU A 31 -13.09 14.76 -2.11
CA GLU A 31 -13.55 15.43 -0.90
C GLU A 31 -12.98 14.74 0.35
N ALA A 32 -12.75 15.53 1.41
CA ALA A 32 -12.27 15.01 2.69
C ALA A 32 -13.27 14.04 3.34
N ALA A 33 -14.57 14.28 3.15
CA ALA A 33 -15.62 13.40 3.66
C ALA A 33 -15.55 12.01 3.02
N ASP A 34 -15.33 11.93 1.70
CA ASP A 34 -15.16 10.66 0.98
C ASP A 34 -13.93 9.89 1.48
N GLN A 35 -12.81 10.59 1.69
CA GLN A 35 -11.60 9.98 2.24
C GLN A 35 -11.87 9.34 3.60
N LEU A 36 -12.50 10.09 4.51
CA LEU A 36 -12.77 9.64 5.86
C LEU A 36 -13.77 8.49 5.87
N ASP A 37 -14.87 8.60 5.11
CA ASP A 37 -15.89 7.56 5.00
C ASP A 37 -15.30 6.25 4.46
N TYR A 38 -14.43 6.32 3.45
CA TYR A 38 -13.75 5.15 2.93
C TYR A 38 -12.77 4.54 3.93
N TYR A 39 -12.01 5.39 4.64
CA TYR A 39 -11.07 4.94 5.65
C TYR A 39 -11.79 4.18 6.77
N GLU A 40 -12.85 4.75 7.32
CA GLU A 40 -13.62 4.15 8.42
C GLU A 40 -14.33 2.85 8.02
N LYS A 41 -14.80 2.74 6.76
CA LYS A 41 -15.54 1.57 6.29
C LYS A 41 -14.65 0.43 5.81
N ALA A 42 -13.52 0.73 5.18
CA ALA A 42 -12.79 -0.23 4.37
C ALA A 42 -11.29 -0.34 4.68
N MET A 43 -10.68 0.66 5.32
CA MET A 43 -9.26 0.63 5.64
C MET A 43 -9.00 0.02 7.03
N PRO A 44 -7.98 -0.82 7.17
CA PRO A 44 -7.36 -1.10 8.46
C PRO A 44 -6.78 0.19 9.08
N PRO A 45 -6.35 0.18 10.35
CA PRO A 45 -5.74 1.33 11.03
C PRO A 45 -4.31 1.60 10.52
N TRP A 46 -4.16 1.72 9.21
CA TRP A 46 -2.92 2.03 8.51
C TRP A 46 -2.69 3.53 8.48
N CYS A 47 -1.43 3.93 8.38
CA CYS A 47 -1.08 5.33 8.20
C CYS A 47 -1.70 5.84 6.89
N TYR A 48 -2.25 7.05 6.89
CA TYR A 48 -2.73 7.69 5.68
C TYR A 48 -2.35 9.17 5.64
N ILE A 49 -2.27 9.71 4.43
CA ILE A 49 -2.02 11.15 4.24
C ILE A 49 -3.37 11.88 4.24
N PRO A 50 -3.59 12.86 5.13
CA PRO A 50 -4.82 13.63 5.18
C PRO A 50 -5.14 14.32 3.85
N PHE A 51 -6.43 14.45 3.55
CA PHE A 51 -6.91 15.16 2.38
C PHE A 51 -6.36 16.59 2.33
N GLY A 52 -5.96 17.03 1.15
CA GLY A 52 -5.41 18.37 0.92
C GLY A 52 -3.94 18.55 1.28
N ASP A 53 -3.25 17.50 1.74
CA ASP A 53 -1.82 17.57 1.98
C ASP A 53 -1.05 17.83 0.66
N PRO A 54 -0.18 18.85 0.61
CA PRO A 54 0.54 19.24 -0.61
C PRO A 54 1.49 18.14 -1.12
N ASN A 55 1.94 17.22 -0.24
CA ASN A 55 2.83 16.14 -0.61
C ASN A 55 2.13 15.09 -1.48
N ILE A 56 0.80 15.00 -1.46
CA ILE A 56 0.05 14.02 -2.28
C ILE A 56 0.39 14.19 -3.76
N ALA A 57 0.37 15.41 -4.28
CA ALA A 57 0.71 15.68 -5.68
C ALA A 57 2.16 15.29 -6.00
N GLY A 58 3.10 15.65 -5.11
CA GLY A 58 4.52 15.32 -5.26
C GLY A 58 4.79 13.81 -5.22
N LEU A 59 4.10 13.06 -4.36
CA LEU A 59 4.24 11.60 -4.28
C LEU A 59 3.71 10.90 -5.52
N LEU A 60 2.56 11.34 -6.04
CA LEU A 60 1.99 10.77 -7.26
C LEU A 60 2.87 11.02 -8.48
N GLU A 61 3.47 12.20 -8.57
CA GLU A 61 4.45 12.53 -9.63
C GLU A 61 5.74 11.71 -9.44
N LYS A 62 6.33 11.73 -8.24
CA LYS A 62 7.56 11.01 -7.89
C LYS A 62 7.46 9.52 -8.20
N TYR A 63 6.31 8.91 -7.93
CA TYR A 63 6.07 7.48 -8.16
C TYR A 63 5.32 7.18 -9.47
N GLY A 64 5.11 8.19 -10.33
CA GLY A 64 4.52 8.02 -11.66
C GLY A 64 3.12 7.39 -11.64
N VAL A 65 2.31 7.66 -10.62
CA VAL A 65 0.99 7.06 -10.44
C VAL A 65 -0.03 7.75 -11.37
N LYS A 66 -0.33 7.09 -12.51
CA LYS A 66 -1.29 7.60 -13.51
C LYS A 66 -2.70 7.05 -13.36
N VAL A 67 -2.85 5.84 -12.79
CA VAL A 67 -4.13 5.12 -12.69
C VAL A 67 -4.27 4.50 -11.31
N ILE A 68 -5.46 4.61 -10.72
CA ILE A 68 -5.82 3.96 -9.45
C ILE A 68 -6.64 2.68 -9.69
N PRO A 69 -6.51 1.64 -8.85
CA PRO A 69 -5.59 1.56 -7.70
C PRO A 69 -4.15 1.27 -8.13
N ALA A 70 -3.19 1.92 -7.46
CA ALA A 70 -1.76 1.69 -7.60
C ALA A 70 -1.15 1.29 -6.25
N LEU A 71 -0.14 0.43 -6.28
CA LEU A 71 0.61 0.00 -5.11
C LEU A 71 2.08 -0.04 -5.51
N LYS A 72 2.93 0.62 -4.72
CA LYS A 72 4.37 0.73 -4.95
C LYS A 72 5.08 0.30 -3.67
N LEU A 73 6.11 -0.53 -3.82
CA LEU A 73 7.00 -0.88 -2.72
C LEU A 73 8.15 0.10 -2.73
N VAL A 74 8.36 0.78 -1.62
CA VAL A 74 9.41 1.78 -1.45
C VAL A 74 10.30 1.41 -0.27
N ASN A 75 11.60 1.68 -0.37
CA ASN A 75 12.51 1.58 0.77
C ASN A 75 12.44 2.83 1.67
N ASP A 76 13.21 2.83 2.75
CA ASP A 76 13.41 3.93 3.68
C ASP A 76 13.98 5.21 3.03
N GLU A 77 14.72 5.07 1.92
CA GLU A 77 15.20 6.20 1.11
C GLU A 77 14.12 6.74 0.13
N GLY A 78 12.95 6.10 0.05
CA GLY A 78 11.85 6.47 -0.84
C GLY A 78 12.12 6.14 -2.32
N LYS A 79 12.95 5.12 -2.58
CA LYS A 79 13.18 4.53 -3.91
C LYS A 79 12.21 3.39 -4.13
N VAL A 80 11.62 3.33 -5.33
CA VAL A 80 10.73 2.23 -5.72
C VAL A 80 11.54 0.96 -5.95
N LEU A 81 11.26 -0.08 -5.16
CA LEU A 81 11.87 -1.40 -5.26
C LEU A 81 11.12 -2.29 -6.25
N SER A 82 9.79 -2.16 -6.31
CA SER A 82 8.96 -2.93 -7.25
C SER A 82 7.73 -2.14 -7.70
N GLU A 83 7.43 -2.25 -8.99
CA GLU A 83 6.23 -1.68 -9.62
C GLU A 83 5.11 -2.72 -9.81
N THR A 84 5.41 -4.01 -9.65
CA THR A 84 4.49 -5.14 -9.86
C THR A 84 3.79 -5.60 -8.58
N VAL A 85 4.09 -4.96 -7.45
CA VAL A 85 3.56 -5.25 -6.11
C VAL A 85 2.04 -5.41 -6.10
N ARG A 86 1.33 -4.58 -6.87
CA ARG A 86 -0.12 -4.72 -7.03
C ARG A 86 -0.49 -6.12 -7.56
N GLY A 87 0.09 -6.53 -8.68
CA GLY A 87 -0.18 -7.83 -9.29
C GLY A 87 0.25 -8.98 -8.39
N GLU A 88 1.34 -8.78 -7.64
CA GLU A 88 1.79 -9.74 -6.64
C GLU A 88 0.77 -9.88 -5.51
N VAL A 89 0.34 -8.81 -4.84
CA VAL A 89 -0.71 -8.86 -3.81
C VAL A 89 -2.03 -9.40 -4.36
N GLU A 90 -2.40 -9.05 -5.59
CA GLU A 90 -3.63 -9.54 -6.21
C GLU A 90 -3.59 -11.03 -6.57
N GLY A 91 -2.38 -11.54 -6.84
CA GLY A 91 -2.08 -12.91 -7.24
C GLY A 91 -1.54 -13.81 -6.12
N CYS A 92 -1.10 -13.27 -4.98
CA CYS A 92 -0.72 -14.07 -3.81
C CYS A 92 -2.00 -14.81 -3.36
N VAL A 93 -1.96 -16.13 -3.47
CA VAL A 93 -3.02 -17.03 -3.00
C VAL A 93 -2.84 -17.20 -1.49
N LYS A 94 -3.84 -17.78 -0.81
CA LYS A 94 -3.80 -18.06 0.64
C LYS A 94 -2.48 -18.77 0.99
N ASP A 95 -1.78 -18.29 2.03
CA ASP A 95 -0.46 -18.77 2.51
C ASP A 95 0.78 -18.37 1.68
N ASP A 96 0.63 -17.57 0.61
CA ASP A 96 1.77 -17.09 -0.21
C ASP A 96 2.30 -15.71 0.24
N ALA A 97 1.63 -15.04 1.19
CA ALA A 97 1.98 -13.69 1.63
C ALA A 97 3.43 -13.58 2.13
N THR A 98 3.87 -14.51 2.99
CA THR A 98 5.25 -14.56 3.50
C THR A 98 6.27 -14.81 2.39
N ARG A 99 5.91 -15.59 1.37
CA ARG A 99 6.80 -15.83 0.22
C ARG A 99 6.92 -14.59 -0.66
N CYS A 100 5.80 -13.93 -0.93
CA CYS A 100 5.76 -12.66 -1.65
C CYS A 100 6.60 -11.60 -0.89
N TYR A 101 6.42 -11.47 0.43
CA TYR A 101 7.21 -10.57 1.26
C TYR A 101 8.70 -10.90 1.30
N LYS A 102 9.09 -12.18 1.37
CA LYS A 102 10.50 -12.59 1.29
C LYS A 102 11.17 -12.16 -0.01
N LYS A 103 10.45 -12.19 -1.14
CA LYS A 103 10.98 -11.65 -2.41
C LYS A 103 11.21 -10.16 -2.34
N TRP A 104 10.31 -9.42 -1.69
CA TRP A 104 10.48 -7.98 -1.46
C TRP A 104 11.67 -7.68 -0.56
N LYS A 105 11.91 -8.57 0.41
CA LYS A 105 13.05 -8.53 1.32
C LYS A 105 14.41 -8.70 0.65
N GLU A 106 14.47 -9.36 -0.48
CA GLU A 106 15.70 -9.47 -1.28
C GLU A 106 15.98 -8.21 -2.11
N LEU A 107 15.04 -7.25 -2.17
CA LEU A 107 15.20 -6.01 -2.96
C LEU A 107 15.78 -4.84 -2.15
N TYR A 108 15.84 -4.97 -0.82
CA TYR A 108 16.41 -3.96 0.09
C TYR A 108 17.74 -4.40 0.68
#